data_AF-A0A1X2E6Q5-F1
#
_entry.id   AF-A0A1X2E6Q5-F1
#
_cell.length_a   1.000
_cell.length_b   1.000
_cell.length_c   1.000
_cell.angle_alpha   90.00
_cell.angle_beta   90.00
_cell.angle_gamma   90.00
#
_symmetry.space_group_name_H-M   'P 1'
#
loop_
_entity.id
_entity.type
_entity.pdbx_description
1 polymer ?
#
loop_
_entity_poly.entity_id
_entity_poly.type
_entity_poly.pdbx_seq_one_letter_code
_entity_poly.pdbx_strand_id
1 'polypeptide(L)' 'MAAVPDSAPCPHCAGVARRIPTAPMVGLGPTAAMRLHDRTRGTADVPDVVDRLPPAVSPRPQMITNPLHHKLPRR' A
#
# COMPACT_ATOMS: atom_id res chain seq x y z
N MET A 1 21.49 26.45 -9.82
CA MET A 1 21.22 25.07 -9.37
C MET A 1 22.53 24.30 -9.45
N ALA A 2 23.01 23.73 -8.34
CA ALA A 2 24.30 23.01 -8.33
C ALA A 2 24.09 21.55 -8.79
N ALA A 3 25.02 21.03 -9.60
CA ALA A 3 25.03 19.62 -9.97
C ALA A 3 25.40 18.77 -8.74
N VAL A 4 24.64 17.71 -8.49
CA VAL A 4 24.91 16.75 -7.41
C VAL A 4 25.69 15.56 -8.00
N PRO A 5 26.84 15.17 -7.45
CA PRO A 5 27.68 14.10 -8.00
C PRO A 5 27.06 12.71 -7.84
N ASP A 6 27.38 11.80 -8.76
CA ASP A 6 26.90 10.41 -8.75
C ASP A 6 27.62 9.52 -7.73
N SER A 7 28.73 10.00 -7.16
CA SER A 7 29.45 9.33 -6.09
C SER A 7 30.14 10.32 -5.16
N ALA A 8 30.36 9.88 -3.93
CA ALA A 8 31.08 10.63 -2.90
C ALA A 8 31.86 9.65 -1.99
N PRO A 9 32.92 10.11 -1.31
CA PRO A 9 33.56 9.32 -0.28
C PRO A 9 32.61 9.10 0.90
N CYS A 10 32.53 7.86 1.40
CA CYS A 10 31.76 7.54 2.58
C CYS A 10 32.41 8.19 3.82
N PRO A 11 31.67 8.98 4.62
CA PRO A 11 32.23 9.65 5.80
C PRO A 11 32.62 8.68 6.92
N HIS A 12 32.20 7.40 6.84
CA HIS A 12 32.46 6.40 7.87
C HIS A 12 33.60 5.44 7.54
N CYS A 13 33.77 5.05 6.28
CA CYS A 13 34.75 4.03 5.89
C CYS A 13 35.66 4.43 4.72
N ALA A 14 35.56 5.68 4.24
CA ALA A 14 36.29 6.19 3.07
C ALA A 14 36.08 5.42 1.75
N GLY A 15 35.19 4.42 1.72
CA GLY A 15 34.78 3.71 0.51
C GLY A 15 33.96 4.59 -0.44
N VAL A 16 33.82 4.16 -1.69
CA VAL A 16 33.01 4.87 -2.70
C VAL A 16 31.52 4.65 -2.41
N ALA A 17 30.82 5.70 -1.99
CA ALA A 17 29.37 5.71 -1.86
C ALA A 17 28.75 6.15 -3.19
N ARG A 18 27.97 5.27 -3.84
CA ARG A 18 27.24 5.59 -5.06
C ARG A 18 25.90 6.24 -4.72
N ARG A 19 25.51 7.22 -5.51
CA ARG A 19 24.17 7.81 -5.44
C ARG A 19 23.15 6.78 -5.89
N ILE A 20 22.21 6.47 -5.02
CA ILE A 20 21.02 5.69 -5.36
C ILE A 20 19.88 6.69 -5.44
N PRO A 21 19.49 7.17 -6.63
CA PRO A 21 18.30 7.99 -6.75
C PRO A 21 17.12 7.14 -6.28
N THR A 22 16.58 7.45 -5.10
CA THR A 22 15.29 6.91 -4.66
C THR A 22 14.27 7.26 -5.74
N ALA A 23 13.34 6.35 -6.04
CA ALA A 23 12.32 6.61 -7.04
C ALA A 23 11.71 8.00 -6.80
N PRO A 24 11.91 8.97 -7.71
CA PRO A 24 11.32 10.27 -7.53
C PRO A 24 9.81 10.04 -7.51
N MET A 25 9.10 10.76 -6.64
CA MET A 25 7.64 10.65 -6.54
C MET A 25 7.11 9.39 -5.83
N VAL A 26 7.91 8.69 -4.98
CA VAL A 26 7.33 7.70 -4.04
C VAL A 26 6.34 8.43 -3.13
N GLY A 27 5.05 8.27 -3.43
CA GLY A 27 3.99 9.05 -2.78
C GLY A 27 3.65 10.36 -3.49
N LEU A 28 3.72 10.43 -4.83
CA LEU A 28 2.97 11.44 -5.59
C LEU A 28 2.04 10.75 -6.60
N GLY A 29 0.76 11.11 -6.57
CA GLY A 29 -0.31 10.56 -7.41
C GLY A 29 -1.51 9.99 -6.62
N PRO A 30 -2.70 9.84 -7.26
CA PRO A 30 -3.94 9.41 -6.61
C PRO A 30 -3.98 7.90 -6.37
N THR A 31 -2.94 7.35 -5.74
CA THR A 31 -2.90 5.92 -5.38
C THR A 31 -3.83 5.63 -4.21
N ALA A 32 -4.29 4.39 -4.08
CA ALA A 32 -5.10 3.97 -2.94
C ALA A 32 -4.33 4.13 -1.61
N ALA A 33 -3.04 3.77 -1.61
CA ALA A 33 -2.18 3.94 -0.44
C ALA A 33 -2.05 5.39 -0.01
N MET A 34 -1.84 6.33 -0.95
CA MET A 34 -1.75 7.74 -0.59
C MET A 34 -3.07 8.31 -0.09
N ARG A 35 -4.18 8.01 -0.77
CA ARG A 35 -5.51 8.45 -0.32
C ARG A 35 -5.84 7.93 1.07
N LEU A 36 -5.34 6.75 1.45
CA LEU A 36 -5.47 6.21 2.80
C LEU A 36 -4.68 7.04 3.83
N HIS A 37 -3.44 7.41 3.50
CA HIS A 37 -2.63 8.29 4.36
C HIS A 37 -3.29 9.66 4.56
N ASP A 38 -3.79 10.27 3.49
CA ASP A 38 -4.47 11.58 3.55
C ASP A 38 -5.76 11.50 4.39
N ARG A 39 -6.58 10.46 4.19
CA ARG A 39 -7.79 10.24 5.01
C ARG A 39 -7.44 10.06 6.48
N THR A 40 -6.41 9.27 6.78
CA THR A 40 -5.96 9.04 8.17
C THR A 40 -5.47 10.33 8.83
N ARG A 41 -4.79 11.21 8.08
CA ARG A 41 -4.38 12.51 8.59
C ARG A 41 -5.58 13.42 8.88
N GLY A 42 -6.61 13.38 8.04
CA GLY A 42 -7.81 14.21 8.17
C GLY A 42 -8.75 13.83 9.31
N THR A 43 -8.66 12.62 9.87
CA THR A 43 -9.57 12.18 10.95
C THR A 43 -9.40 12.95 12.25
N ALA A 44 -8.26 13.64 12.45
CA ALA A 44 -8.02 14.49 13.61
C ALA A 44 -8.91 15.75 13.58
N ASP A 45 -9.16 16.29 12.38
CA ASP A 45 -9.92 17.54 12.19
C ASP A 45 -11.38 17.26 11.84
N VAL A 46 -11.62 16.25 10.99
CA VAL A 46 -12.96 15.86 10.51
C VAL A 46 -13.08 14.34 10.58
N PRO A 47 -13.44 13.77 11.74
CA PRO A 47 -13.67 12.34 11.85
C PRO A 47 -14.89 11.92 11.02
N ASP A 48 -14.76 10.87 10.22
CA ASP A 48 -15.88 10.26 9.49
C ASP A 48 -16.79 9.56 10.51
N VAL A 49 -17.89 10.20 10.89
CA VAL A 49 -18.92 9.62 11.76
C VAL A 49 -19.84 8.75 10.91
N VAL A 50 -19.93 7.47 11.26
CA VAL A 50 -20.73 6.49 10.51
C VAL A 50 -22.18 6.55 10.99
N ASP A 51 -23.04 7.28 10.27
CA ASP A 51 -24.47 7.42 10.62
C ASP A 51 -25.32 6.22 10.17
N ARG A 52 -24.79 5.38 9.28
CA ARG A 52 -25.45 4.18 8.76
C ARG A 52 -24.41 3.12 8.40
N LEU A 53 -24.74 1.86 8.61
CA LEU A 53 -23.87 0.78 8.18
C LEU A 53 -23.71 0.80 6.65
N PRO A 54 -22.51 0.50 6.13
CA PRO A 54 -22.33 0.27 4.70
C PRO A 54 -23.28 -0.85 4.24
N PRO A 55 -23.82 -0.77 3.01
CA PRO A 55 -24.62 -1.87 2.47
C PRO A 55 -23.79 -3.15 2.52
N ALA A 56 -24.38 -4.23 3.03
CA ALA A 56 -23.74 -5.52 3.09
C ALA A 56 -23.32 -5.92 1.67
N VAL A 57 -22.03 -5.86 1.38
CA VAL A 57 -21.48 -6.48 0.18
C VAL A 57 -21.55 -7.98 0.46
N SER A 58 -22.62 -8.64 0.04
CA SER A 58 -22.68 -10.09 0.06
C SER A 58 -21.54 -10.57 -0.84
N PRO A 59 -20.47 -11.17 -0.29
CA PRO A 59 -19.49 -11.81 -1.15
C PRO A 59 -20.26 -12.85 -1.94
N ARG A 60 -20.12 -12.88 -3.28
CA ARG A 60 -20.54 -14.08 -4.01
C ARG A 60 -19.83 -15.26 -3.34
N PRO A 61 -20.54 -16.34 -2.99
CA PRO A 61 -19.89 -17.51 -2.42
C PRO A 61 -18.79 -17.92 -3.40
N GLN A 62 -17.54 -17.90 -2.92
CA GLN A 62 -16.42 -18.36 -3.70
C GLN A 62 -16.65 -19.86 -3.91
N MET A 63 -16.87 -20.27 -5.16
CA MET A 63 -17.09 -21.67 -5.47
C MET A 63 -15.76 -22.40 -5.29
N ILE A 64 -15.61 -23.05 -4.13
CA ILE A 64 -14.42 -23.85 -3.82
C ILE A 64 -14.52 -25.16 -4.58
N THR A 65 -13.74 -25.29 -5.67
CA THR A 65 -13.62 -26.53 -6.45
C THR A 65 -12.64 -27.48 -5.78
N ASN A 66 -13.00 -27.99 -4.59
CA ASN A 66 -12.21 -29.01 -3.92
C ASN A 66 -12.63 -30.41 -4.41
N PRO A 67 -11.74 -31.19 -5.05
CA PRO A 67 -12.06 -32.53 -5.53
C PRO A 67 -12.44 -33.52 -4.41
N LEU A 68 -12.09 -33.25 -3.15
CA LEU A 68 -12.51 -34.08 -2.01
C LEU A 68 -14.01 -34.02 -1.74
N HIS A 69 -14.72 -32.99 -2.24
CA HIS A 69 -16.18 -32.90 -2.11
C HIS A 69 -16.90 -34.06 -2.82
N HIS A 70 -16.26 -34.74 -3.78
CA HIS A 70 -16.83 -35.93 -4.42
C HIS A 70 -16.99 -37.12 -3.45
N LYS A 71 -16.25 -37.14 -2.34
CA LYS A 71 -16.28 -38.23 -1.35
C LYS A 71 -17.33 -38.03 -0.26
N LEU A 72 -17.97 -36.86 -0.20
CA LEU A 72 -19.00 -36.60 0.79
C LEU A 72 -20.28 -37.38 0.42
N PRO A 73 -20.99 -37.98 1.40
CA PRO A 73 -22.25 -38.65 1.14
C PRO A 73 -23.25 -37.64 0.58
N ARG A 74 -23.83 -38.00 -0.56
CA ARG A 74 -24.87 -37.20 -1.21
C ARG A 74 -26.19 -37.52 -0.51
N ARG A 75 -26.85 -36.49 0.01
CA ARG A 75 -28.24 -36.59 0.48
C ARG A 75 -29.20 -36.60 -0.70
#